data_AF-A0A4E0R3J1-F1
#
_entry.id   AF-A0A4E0R3J1-F1
#
_cell.length_a   1.000
_cell.length_b   1.000
_cell.length_c   1.000
_cell.angle_alpha   90.00
_cell.angle_beta   90.00
_cell.angle_gamma   90.00
#
_symmetry.space_group_name_H-M   'P 1'
#
loop_
_entity.id
_entity.type
_entity.pdbx_description
1 polymer ?
#
loop_
_entity_poly.entity_id
_entity_poly.type
_entity_poly.pdbx_seq_one_letter_code
_entity_poly.pdbx_strand_id
1 'polypeptide(L)' 'ELMSKASLETRLRGLKPEERLMGLNPEERLIGLKPEEQLIGLKPEDRLMGLNPEQLEEMEAYIKQQKQPKNFRKV' A
#
# COMPACT_ATOMS: atom_id res chain seq x y z
N GLU A 1 -3.30 15.41 34.41
CA GLU A 1 -4.53 14.58 34.26
C GLU A 1 -5.53 15.06 33.20
N LEU A 2 -5.54 16.34 32.78
CA LEU A 2 -6.52 16.84 31.79
C LEU A 2 -6.39 16.19 30.39
N MET A 3 -5.18 15.93 29.91
CA MET A 3 -4.99 15.27 28.61
C MET A 3 -5.53 13.84 28.57
N SER A 4 -5.40 13.08 29.67
CA SER A 4 -5.84 11.67 29.73
C SER A 4 -7.35 11.49 29.63
N LYS A 5 -8.15 12.53 29.93
CA LYS A 5 -9.62 12.53 29.80
C LYS A 5 -10.14 13.16 28.51
N ALA A 6 -9.29 13.88 27.76
CA ALA A 6 -9.68 14.44 26.47
C ALA A 6 -9.87 13.33 25.42
N SER A 7 -10.90 13.47 24.58
CA SER A 7 -11.15 12.57 23.45
C SER A 7 -9.97 12.58 22.47
N LEU A 8 -9.75 11.47 21.74
CA LEU A 8 -8.70 11.37 20.72
C LEU A 8 -8.80 12.51 19.71
N GLU A 9 -10.02 12.86 19.30
CA GLU A 9 -10.27 13.94 18.36
C GLU A 9 -9.75 15.30 18.87
N THR A 10 -9.95 15.59 20.17
CA THR A 10 -9.42 16.81 20.81
C THR A 10 -7.90 16.80 20.87
N ARG A 11 -7.27 15.63 21.11
CA ARG A 11 -5.81 15.50 21.18
C ARG A 11 -5.14 15.65 19.82
N LEU A 12 -5.80 15.21 18.76
CA LEU A 12 -5.28 15.30 17.39
C LEU A 12 -5.61 16.66 16.74
N ARG A 13 -6.47 17.47 17.35
CA ARG A 13 -6.87 18.78 16.85
C ARG A 13 -5.67 19.73 16.86
N GLY A 14 -5.28 20.21 15.68
CA GLY A 14 -4.14 21.11 15.51
C GLY A 14 -2.81 20.42 15.14
N LEU A 15 -2.72 19.08 15.25
CA LEU A 15 -1.57 18.34 14.75
C LEU A 15 -1.63 18.19 13.23
N LYS A 16 -0.50 18.42 12.55
CA LYS A 16 -0.36 18.09 11.13
C LYS A 16 -0.47 16.57 10.93
N PRO A 17 -0.91 16.10 9.75
CA PRO A 17 -1.00 14.66 9.46
C PRO A 17 0.29 13.90 9.75
N GLU A 18 1.45 14.50 9.46
CA GLU A 18 2.77 13.92 9.71
C GLU A 18 3.06 13.71 11.20
N GLU A 19 2.65 14.66 12.04
CA GLU A 19 2.82 14.59 13.50
C GLU A 19 1.92 13.53 14.14
N ARG A 20 0.76 13.25 13.53
CA ARG A 20 -0.15 12.17 13.99
C ARG A 20 0.41 10.77 13.71
N LEU A 21 1.26 10.65 12.70
CA LEU A 21 1.91 9.39 12.32
C LEU A 21 3.28 9.23 13.00
N MET A 22 3.73 10.23 13.75
CA MET A 22 5.00 10.20 14.46
C MET A 22 4.95 9.12 15.55
N GLY A 23 5.89 8.17 15.49
CA GLY A 23 5.94 7.02 16.39
C GLY A 23 5.22 5.76 15.88
N LEU A 24 4.51 5.83 14.74
CA LEU A 24 4.01 4.65 14.04
C LEU A 24 5.07 4.08 13.11
N ASN A 25 5.21 2.76 13.10
CA ASN A 25 6.04 2.09 12.10
C ASN A 25 5.39 2.17 10.70
N PRO A 26 6.16 2.02 9.62
CA PRO A 26 5.65 2.08 8.25
C PRO A 26 4.45 1.16 8.02
N GLU A 27 4.48 -0.06 8.55
CA GLU A 27 3.36 -1.01 8.43
C GLU A 27 2.09 -0.52 9.14
N GLU A 28 2.23 0.05 10.35
CA GLU A 28 1.12 0.56 11.14
C GLU A 28 0.42 1.74 10.46
N ARG A 29 1.17 2.52 9.67
CA ARG A 29 0.63 3.64 8.88
C ARG A 29 -0.22 3.18 7.70
N LEU A 30 -0.02 1.95 7.23
CA LEU A 30 -0.76 1.37 6.10
C LEU A 30 -1.99 0.56 6.55
N ILE A 31 -2.16 0.35 7.86
CA ILE A 31 -3.33 -0.35 8.41
C ILE A 31 -4.61 0.39 8.01
N GLY A 32 -5.53 -0.33 7.36
CA GLY A 32 -6.81 0.20 6.89
C GLY A 32 -6.78 0.77 5.47
N LEU A 33 -5.62 0.86 4.82
CA LEU A 33 -5.51 1.23 3.40
C LEU A 33 -5.63 -0.02 2.51
N LYS A 34 -6.38 0.09 1.41
CA LYS A 34 -6.37 -0.95 0.38
C LYS A 34 -5.00 -1.03 -0.29
N PRO A 35 -4.58 -2.19 -0.80
CA PRO A 35 -3.28 -2.35 -1.49
C PRO A 35 -3.07 -1.33 -2.61
N GLU A 36 -4.13 -0.99 -3.35
CA GLU A 36 -4.09 0.01 -4.42
C GLU A 36 -3.76 1.41 -3.89
N GLU A 37 -4.29 1.76 -2.72
CA GLU A 37 -4.09 3.07 -2.08
C GLU A 37 -2.68 3.23 -1.53
N GLN A 38 -2.06 2.13 -1.08
CA GLN A 38 -0.68 2.12 -0.59
C GLN A 38 0.34 2.44 -1.69
N LEU A 39 -0.02 2.16 -2.95
CA LEU A 39 0.85 2.39 -4.11
C LEU A 39 0.58 3.73 -4.81
N ILE A 40 -0.39 4.52 -4.33
CA ILE A 40 -0.71 5.84 -4.89
C ILE A 40 0.50 6.78 -4.69
N GLY A 41 0.93 7.44 -5.77
CA GLY A 41 2.07 8.35 -5.76
C GLY A 41 3.44 7.68 -5.98
N LEU A 42 3.52 6.35 -5.93
CA LEU A 42 4.73 5.61 -6.31
C LEU A 42 4.80 5.43 -7.83
N LYS A 43 5.98 5.67 -8.43
CA LYS A 43 6.21 5.34 -9.84
C LYS A 43 6.23 3.82 -10.02
N PRO A 44 5.90 3.29 -11.22
CA PRO A 44 5.90 1.86 -11.47
C PRO A 44 7.21 1.15 -11.07
N GLU A 45 8.35 1.80 -11.29
CA GLU A 45 9.67 1.26 -10.96
C GLU A 45 9.87 1.14 -9.44
N ASP A 46 9.42 2.15 -8.69
CA ASP A 46 9.52 2.17 -7.22
C ASP A 46 8.67 1.07 -6.58
N ARG A 47 7.58 0.64 -7.22
CA ARG A 47 6.71 -0.45 -6.74
C ARG A 47 7.37 -1.83 -6.87
N LEU A 48 8.35 -1.96 -7.76
CA LEU A 48 9.11 -3.20 -7.97
C LEU A 48 10.40 -3.22 -7.16
N MET A 49 10.74 -2.10 -6.51
CA MET A 49 11.95 -1.98 -5.71
C MET A 49 11.88 -2.92 -4.50
N GLY A 50 12.90 -3.78 -4.35
CA GLY A 50 12.96 -4.79 -3.28
C GLY A 50 12.45 -6.17 -3.68
N LEU A 51 11.95 -6.35 -4.92
CA LEU A 51 11.70 -7.68 -5.47
C LEU A 51 13.00 -8.31 -5.97
N ASN A 52 13.15 -9.61 -5.74
CA ASN A 52 14.26 -10.39 -6.28
C ASN A 52 14.00 -10.78 -7.75
N PRO A 53 15.04 -11.12 -8.53
CA PRO A 53 14.88 -11.50 -9.94
C PRO A 53 13.85 -12.62 -10.19
N GLU A 54 13.80 -13.63 -9.32
CA GLU A 54 12.84 -14.74 -9.41
C GLU A 54 11.39 -14.25 -9.31
N GLN A 55 11.11 -13.33 -8.38
CA GLN A 55 9.77 -12.76 -8.19
C GLN A 55 9.34 -11.88 -9.38
N LEU A 56 10.30 -11.19 -10.01
CA LEU A 56 10.05 -10.41 -11.22
C LEU A 56 9.73 -11.33 -12.41
N GLU A 57 10.43 -12.45 -12.53
CA GLU A 57 10.20 -13.44 -13.59
C GLU A 57 8.82 -14.11 -13.44
N GLU A 58 8.40 -14.43 -12.21
CA GLU A 58 7.05 -14.92 -11.92
C GLU A 58 5.96 -13.90 -12.30
N MET A 59 6.16 -12.62 -11.96
CA MET A 59 5.24 -11.55 -12.37
C MET A 59 5.17 -11.40 -13.89
N GLU A 60 6.30 -11.48 -14.59
CA GLU A 60 6.33 -11.43 -16.05
C GLU A 60 5.58 -12.61 -16.66
N ALA A 61 5.77 -13.82 -16.14
CA ALA A 61 5.05 -15.02 -16.56
C ALA A 61 3.53 -14.88 -16.35
N TYR A 62 3.10 -14.35 -15.20
CA TYR A 62 1.69 -14.06 -14.91
C TYR A 62 1.09 -13.06 -15.89
N ILE A 63 1.79 -11.94 -16.15
CA ILE A 63 1.32 -10.91 -17.09
C ILE A 63 1.24 -11.49 -18.51
N LYS A 64 2.23 -12.29 -18.91
CA LYS A 64 2.25 -12.97 -20.21
C LYS A 64 1.04 -13.89 -20.35
N GLN A 65 0.69 -14.66 -19.32
CA GLN A 65 -0.50 -15.51 -19.30
C GLN A 65 -1.80 -14.70 -19.46
N GLN A 66 -1.92 -13.55 -18.79
CA GLN A 66 -3.10 -12.68 -18.90
C GLN A 66 -3.24 -12.02 -20.28
N LYS A 67 -2.13 -11.73 -20.95
CA LYS A 67 -2.11 -11.17 -22.30
C LYS A 67 -2.37 -12.20 -23.40
N GLN A 68 -2.30 -13.49 -23.10
CA GLN A 68 -2.70 -14.49 -24.09
C GLN A 68 -4.22 -14.40 -24.25
N PRO A 69 -4.74 -14.33 -25.50
CA PRO A 69 -6.17 -14.45 -25.71
C PRO A 69 -6.59 -15.77 -25.07
N LYS A 70 -7.54 -15.73 -24.13
CA LYS A 70 -8.24 -16.94 -23.72
C LYS A 70 -8.81 -17.51 -25.01
N ASN A 71 -8.18 -18.56 -25.54
CA ASN A 71 -8.72 -19.33 -26.63
C ASN A 71 -10.01 -19.95 -26.09
N PHE A 72 -11.11 -19.19 -26.18
CA PHE A 72 -12.46 -19.69 -26.05
C PHE A 72 -12.60 -20.70 -27.17
N ARG A 73 -12.29 -21.95 -26.84
CA ARG A 73 -12.53 -23.10 -27.68
C ARG A 73 -14.03 -23.13 -27.86
N LYS A 74 -14.50 -22.57 -28.98
CA LYS A 74 -15.89 -22.71 -29.42
C LYS A 74 -16.13 -24.20 -29.57
N VAL A 75 -16.94 -24.74 -28.66
CA VAL A 75 -17.59 -26.04 -28.82
C VAL A 75 -18.84 -25.80 -29.64
#